data_AF-A0A929BH38-F1
#
_entry.id   AF-A0A929BH38-F1
#
_cell.length_a   1.000
_cell.length_b   1.000
_cell.length_c   1.000
_cell.angle_alpha   90.00
_cell.angle_beta   90.00
_cell.angle_gamma   90.00
#
_symmetry.space_group_name_H-M   'P 1'
#
loop_
_entity.id
_entity.type
_entity.pdbx_description
1 polymer ?
#
loop_
_entity_poly.entity_id
_entity_poly.type
_entity_poly.pdbx_seq_one_letter_code
_entity_poly.pdbx_strand_id
1 'polypeptide(L)'
;MLDIRLIRENPQLVRQALSERSDTIALDTIIETDSHYRSLLHDVELLRAQRNEGSKRLGSLKEKPPELIAEMRQLGDKVSSIEQEIGQVKSNLEDLLLDLPNIPHP
;
A
#
# COMPACT_ATOMS: atom_id res chain seq x y z
N MET A 1 17.95 10.14 -2.25
CA MET A 1 16.96 9.20 -1.69
C MET A 1 17.28 7.84 -2.27
N LEU A 2 17.45 6.84 -1.41
CA LEU A 2 17.71 5.48 -1.86
C LEU A 2 16.50 4.95 -2.63
N ASP A 3 16.72 4.29 -3.77
CA ASP A 3 15.62 3.69 -4.51
C ASP A 3 15.05 2.53 -3.68
N ILE A 4 13.76 2.60 -3.38
CA ILE A 4 13.04 1.54 -2.67
C ILE A 4 13.10 0.20 -3.41
N ARG A 5 13.27 0.19 -4.74
CA ARG A 5 13.51 -1.03 -5.51
C ARG A 5 14.77 -1.75 -5.05
N LEU A 6 15.84 -1.01 -4.77
CA LEU A 6 17.09 -1.59 -4.27
C LEU A 6 16.89 -2.22 -2.89
N ILE A 7 16.12 -1.56 -2.02
CA ILE A 7 15.76 -2.07 -0.68
C ILE A 7 14.97 -3.38 -0.80
N ARG A 8 14.03 -3.46 -1.75
CA ARG A 8 13.20 -4.67 -1.97
C ARG A 8 13.99 -5.83 -2.57
N GLU A 9 14.78 -5.56 -3.61
CA GLU A 9 15.47 -6.59 -4.37
C GLU A 9 16.73 -7.08 -3.64
N ASN A 10 17.41 -6.18 -2.92
CA ASN A 10 18.69 -6.46 -2.28
C ASN A 10 18.75 -5.95 -0.82
N PRO A 11 17.81 -6.36 0.07
CA PRO A 11 17.74 -5.87 1.44
C PRO A 11 19.01 -6.18 2.25
N GLN A 12 19.70 -7.30 1.96
CA GLN A 12 20.94 -7.66 2.63
C GLN A 12 22.10 -6.72 2.29
N LEU A 13 22.21 -6.31 1.01
CA LEU A 13 23.22 -5.36 0.56
C LEU A 13 23.00 -4.00 1.23
N VAL A 14 21.75 -3.54 1.27
CA VAL A 14 21.40 -2.29 1.94
C VAL A 14 21.66 -2.39 3.45
N ARG A 15 21.31 -3.51 4.08
CA ARG A 15 21.59 -3.73 5.51
C ARG A 15 23.08 -3.70 5.81
N GLN A 16 23.92 -4.28 4.96
CA GLN A 16 25.37 -4.27 5.13
C GLN A 16 25.94 -2.85 4.95
N ALA A 17 25.44 -2.09 3.99
CA ALA A 17 25.85 -0.70 3.79
C ALA A 17 25.44 0.23 4.95
N LEU A 18 24.33 -0.11 5.62
CA LEU A 18 23.79 0.67 6.76
C LEU A 18 24.26 0.17 8.13
N SER A 19 24.83 -1.03 8.23
CA SER A 19 25.30 -1.59 9.51
C SER A 19 26.47 -0.82 10.10
N GLU A 20 27.26 -0.16 9.26
CA GLU A 20 28.31 0.78 9.65
C GLU A 20 27.75 2.04 10.33
N ARG A 21 26.43 2.30 10.20
CA ARG A 21 25.75 3.51 10.66
C ARG A 21 24.58 3.25 11.61
N SER A 22 24.52 2.15 12.37
CA SER A 22 23.49 1.94 13.42
C SER A 22 22.01 2.13 12.98
N ASP A 23 21.71 2.18 11.68
CA ASP A 23 20.38 2.54 11.14
C ASP A 23 19.57 1.31 10.69
N THR A 24 19.99 0.12 11.13
CA THR A 24 19.35 -1.16 10.73
C THR A 24 17.87 -1.26 11.13
N ILE A 25 17.44 -0.55 12.18
CA ILE A 25 16.05 -0.50 12.63
C ILE A 25 15.17 0.25 11.60
N ALA A 26 15.69 1.31 10.99
CA ALA A 26 14.94 2.07 9.98
C ALA A 26 14.67 1.24 8.72
N LEU A 27 15.63 0.38 8.33
CA LEU A 27 15.49 -0.48 7.15
C LEU A 27 14.35 -1.51 7.30
N ASP A 28 14.24 -2.14 8.46
CA ASP A 28 13.18 -3.12 8.72
C ASP A 28 11.79 -2.46 8.69
N THR A 29 11.66 -1.27 9.31
CA THR A 29 10.41 -0.49 9.26
C THR A 29 10.04 -0.08 7.83
N ILE A 30 11.01 0.29 6.99
CA ILE A 30 10.77 0.60 5.57
C ILE A 30 10.23 -0.62 4.82
N ILE A 31 10.83 -1.80 5.01
CA ILE A 31 10.42 -3.04 4.35
C ILE A 31 8.99 -3.43 4.76
N GLU A 32 8.67 -3.35 6.05
CA GLU A 32 7.34 -3.63 6.58
C GLU A 32 6.30 -2.65 6.03
N THR A 33 6.61 -1.35 6.05
CA THR A 33 5.72 -0.29 5.55
C THR A 33 5.47 -0.43 4.06
N ASP A 34 6.50 -0.76 3.27
CA ASP A 34 6.37 -1.04 1.83
C ASP A 34 5.52 -2.29 1.57
N SER A 35 5.72 -3.36 2.34
CA SER A 35 4.91 -4.58 2.22
C SER A 35 3.43 -4.27 2.50
N HIS A 36 3.16 -3.51 3.56
CA HIS A 36 1.80 -3.09 3.90
C HIS A 36 1.18 -2.21 2.80
N TYR A 37 1.92 -1.22 2.30
CA TYR A 37 1.49 -0.37 1.19
C TYR A 37 1.06 -1.18 -0.03
N ARG A 38 1.86 -2.17 -0.44
CA ARG A 38 1.53 -3.05 -1.58
C ARG A 38 0.32 -3.94 -1.31
N SER A 39 0.15 -4.42 -0.08
CA SER A 39 -1.04 -5.19 0.30
C SER A 39 -2.30 -4.34 0.13
N LEU A 40 -2.29 -3.12 0.66
CA LEU A 40 -3.42 -2.20 0.54
C LEU A 40 -3.75 -1.86 -0.93
N LEU A 41 -2.72 -1.69 -1.77
CA LEU A 41 -2.90 -1.50 -3.22
C LEU A 41 -3.60 -2.70 -3.87
N HIS A 42 -3.22 -3.92 -3.48
CA HIS A 42 -3.89 -5.12 -3.98
C HIS A 42 -5.35 -5.20 -3.50
N ASP A 43 -5.57 -4.96 -2.20
CA ASP A 43 -6.89 -5.05 -1.59
C ASP A 43 -7.87 -4.02 -2.18
N VAL A 44 -7.41 -2.79 -2.43
CA VAL A 44 -8.25 -1.76 -3.05
C VAL A 44 -8.60 -2.11 -4.50
N GLU A 45 -7.70 -2.74 -5.25
CA GLU A 45 -7.98 -3.20 -6.61
C GLU A 45 -9.02 -4.32 -6.62
N LEU A 46 -8.91 -5.28 -5.71
CA LEU A 46 -9.91 -6.34 -5.55
C LEU A 46 -11.28 -5.78 -5.18
N LEU A 47 -11.35 -4.86 -4.22
CA LEU A 47 -12.60 -4.24 -3.79
C LEU A 47 -13.22 -3.38 -4.90
N ARG A 48 -12.40 -2.64 -5.68
CA ARG A 48 -12.87 -1.90 -6.85
C ARG A 48 -13.45 -2.84 -7.90
N ALA A 49 -12.81 -3.99 -8.15
CA ALA A 49 -13.33 -5.00 -9.07
C ALA A 49 -14.69 -5.54 -8.60
N GLN A 50 -14.80 -5.94 -7.32
CA GLN A 50 -16.06 -6.41 -6.71
C GLN A 50 -17.17 -5.35 -6.79
N ARG A 51 -16.87 -4.10 -6.44
CA ARG A 51 -17.82 -2.98 -6.54
C ARG A 51 -18.31 -2.78 -7.97
N ASN A 52 -17.41 -2.84 -8.95
CA ASN A 52 -17.75 -2.66 -10.35
C ASN A 52 -18.62 -3.81 -10.89
N GLU A 53 -18.32 -5.04 -10.50
CA GLU A 53 -19.13 -6.21 -10.84
C GLU A 53 -20.53 -6.11 -10.21
N GLY A 54 -20.61 -5.82 -8.91
CA GLY A 54 -21.87 -5.62 -8.21
C GLY A 54 -22.70 -4.46 -8.79
N SER A 55 -22.05 -3.36 -9.19
CA SER A 55 -22.71 -2.23 -9.86
C SER A 55 -23.27 -2.62 -11.23
N LYS A 56 -22.53 -3.41 -12.02
CA LYS A 56 -23.03 -3.95 -13.30
C LYS A 56 -24.24 -4.85 -13.09
N ARG A 57 -24.19 -5.73 -12.09
CA ARG A 57 -25.31 -6.60 -11.71
C ARG A 57 -26.52 -5.79 -11.26
N LEU A 58 -26.34 -4.77 -10.43
CA LEU A 58 -27.41 -3.89 -9.98
C LEU A 58 -28.06 -3.13 -11.16
N GLY A 59 -27.29 -2.76 -12.17
CA GLY A 59 -27.78 -2.10 -13.38
C GLY A 59 -28.58 -3.00 -14.31
N SER A 60 -28.36 -4.33 -14.29
CA SER A 60 -29.11 -5.29 -15.12
C SER A 60 -30.39 -5.80 -14.48
N LEU A 61 -30.57 -5.60 -13.17
CA LEU A 61 -31.79 -5.96 -12.45
C LEU A 61 -32.90 -4.95 -12.69
N LYS A 62 -34.12 -5.44 -12.97
CA LYS A 62 -35.32 -4.60 -13.09
C LYS A 62 -35.73 -3.97 -11.75
N GLU A 63 -35.62 -4.74 -10.67
CA GLU A 63 -35.84 -4.28 -9.31
C GLU A 63 -34.51 -4.30 -8.57
N LYS A 64 -34.23 -3.25 -7.80
CA LYS A 64 -32.96 -3.08 -7.08
C LYS A 64 -33.17 -3.47 -5.61
N PRO A 65 -32.70 -4.66 -5.18
CA PRO A 65 -32.90 -5.08 -3.80
C PRO A 65 -32.22 -4.08 -2.85
N PRO A 66 -32.88 -3.63 -1.77
CA PRO A 66 -32.29 -2.71 -0.80
C PRO A 66 -30.97 -3.23 -0.21
N GLU A 67 -30.88 -4.54 -0.01
CA GLU A 67 -29.68 -5.23 0.49
C GLU A 67 -28.48 -5.06 -0.46
N LEU A 68 -28.70 -5.23 -1.77
CA LEU A 68 -27.65 -5.07 -2.77
C LEU A 68 -27.20 -3.61 -2.91
N ILE A 69 -28.13 -2.65 -2.75
CA ILE A 69 -27.78 -1.22 -2.71
C ILE A 69 -26.91 -0.92 -1.47
N ALA A 70 -27.27 -1.47 -0.31
CA ALA A 70 -26.52 -1.28 0.93
C ALA A 70 -25.12 -1.90 0.84
N GLU A 71 -25.00 -3.10 0.27
CA GLU A 71 -23.71 -3.76 0.02
C GLU A 71 -22.81 -2.92 -0.90
N MET A 72 -23.35 -2.38 -2.00
CA MET A 72 -22.58 -1.53 -2.92
C MET A 72 -22.10 -0.25 -2.24
N ARG A 73 -22.92 0.34 -1.35
CA ARG A 73 -22.53 1.50 -0.55
C ARG A 73 -21.39 1.14 0.41
N GLN A 74 -21.51 0.02 1.14
CA GLN A 74 -20.46 -0.45 2.06
C GLN A 74 -19.14 -0.73 1.33
N LEU A 75 -19.18 -1.32 0.13
CA LEU A 75 -17.98 -1.50 -0.68
C LEU A 75 -17.36 -0.16 -1.10
N GLY A 76 -18.19 0.83 -1.46
CA GLY A 76 -17.72 2.19 -1.75
C GLY A 76 -17.01 2.84 -0.56
N ASP A 77 -17.60 2.73 0.63
CA ASP A 77 -17.04 3.27 1.87
C ASP A 77 -15.70 2.57 2.22
N LYS A 78 -15.63 1.24 2.07
CA LYS A 78 -14.38 0.47 2.27
C LYS A 78 -13.28 0.87 1.31
N VAL A 79 -13.60 1.03 0.02
CA VAL A 79 -12.63 1.51 -0.99
C VAL A 79 -12.09 2.88 -0.59
N SER A 80 -12.97 3.82 -0.22
CA SER A 80 -12.53 5.16 0.20
C SER A 80 -11.66 5.13 1.45
N SER A 81 -11.95 4.26 2.42
CA SER A 81 -11.15 4.12 3.64
C SER A 81 -9.74 3.59 3.32
N ILE A 82 -9.64 2.57 2.47
CA ILE A 82 -8.34 2.00 2.10
C ILE A 82 -7.55 2.99 1.24
N GLU A 83 -8.19 3.77 0.37
CA GLU A 83 -7.51 4.83 -0.40
C GLU A 83 -6.88 5.89 0.51
N GLN A 84 -7.56 6.27 1.60
CA GLN A 84 -6.99 7.17 2.60
C GLN A 84 -5.80 6.54 3.32
N GLU A 85 -5.91 5.26 3.70
CA GLU A 85 -4.83 4.52 4.34
C GLU A 85 -3.61 4.38 3.43
N ILE A 86 -3.80 4.06 2.15
CA ILE A 86 -2.75 4.05 1.12
C ILE A 86 -2.02 5.39 1.09
N GLY A 87 -2.76 6.50 1.11
CA GLY A 87 -2.17 7.84 1.14
C GLY A 87 -1.29 8.08 2.36
N GLN A 88 -1.77 7.68 3.55
CA GLN A 88 -1.03 7.84 4.80
C GLN A 88 0.22 6.94 4.82
N VAL A 89 0.08 5.67 4.45
CA VAL A 89 1.20 4.71 4.42
C VAL A 89 2.24 5.15 3.38
N LYS A 90 1.82 5.67 2.23
CA LYS A 90 2.73 6.23 1.22
C LYS A 90 3.54 7.40 1.76
N SER A 91 2.89 8.35 2.43
CA SER A 91 3.57 9.49 3.04
C SER A 91 4.58 9.02 4.09
N ASN A 92 4.17 8.12 4.98
CA ASN A 92 5.07 7.57 6.01
C ASN A 92 6.26 6.85 5.36
N LEU A 93 6.04 6.09 4.28
CA LEU A 93 7.10 5.42 3.55
C LEU A 93 8.08 6.41 2.91
N GLU A 94 7.58 7.49 2.32
CA GLU A 94 8.40 8.56 1.75
C GLU A 94 9.26 9.24 2.82
N ASP A 95 8.69 9.55 3.99
CA ASP A 95 9.42 10.15 5.12
C ASP A 95 10.53 9.22 5.62
N LEU A 96 10.25 7.93 5.79
CA LEU A 96 11.25 6.94 6.19
C LEU A 96 12.38 6.80 5.17
N LEU A 97 12.07 6.88 3.86
CA LEU A 97 13.08 6.85 2.80
C LEU A 97 13.94 8.11 2.73
N LEU A 98 13.40 9.26 3.15
CA LEU A 98 14.15 10.53 3.25
C LEU A 98 15.13 10.51 4.42
N ASP A 99 14.73 9.89 5.54
CA ASP A 99 15.58 9.72 6.72
C ASP A 99 16.72 8.71 6.47
N LEU A 100 16.57 7.82 5.49
CA LEU A 100 17.59 6.83 5.16
C LEU A 100 18.82 7.47 4.50
N PRO A 101 20.03 7.30 5.07
CA PRO A 101 21.24 7.85 4.46
C PRO A 101 21.53 7.16 3.13
N ASN A 102 22.20 7.88 2.21
CA ASN A 102 22.68 7.28 0.97
C ASN A 102 23.74 6.19 1.26
N ILE A 103 23.77 5.16 0.42
CA ILE A 103 24.81 4.13 0.44
C ILE A 103 26.17 4.78 0.15
N PRO A 104 27.21 4.51 0.97
CA PRO A 104 28.57 4.98 0.69
C PRO A 104 29.04 4.50 -0.69
N HIS A 105 29.53 5.42 -1.51
CA HIS A 105 30.18 5.06 -2.76
C HIS A 105 31.63 4.65 -2.45
N PRO A 106 32.15 3.53 -3.00
CA PRO A 106 33.55 3.13 -2.83
C PRO A 106 34.54 4.17 -3.37
#